data_AF-A0A380CJP1-F1
#
_entry.id   AF-A0A380CJP1-F1
#
_cell.length_a   1.000
_cell.length_b   1.000
_cell.length_c   1.000
_cell.angle_alpha   90.00
_cell.angle_beta   90.00
_cell.angle_gamma   90.00
#
_symmetry.space_group_name_H-M   'P 1'
#
loop_
_entity.id
_entity.type
_entity.pdbx_description
1 polymer ?
#
loop_
_entity_poly.entity_id
_entity_poly.type
_entity_poly.pdbx_seq_one_letter_code
_entity_poly.pdbx_strand_id
1 'polypeptide(L)'
;MKELVTVEEWKEVLEKSKDEPILLLKHSTTCPISTHAFNRFEAYETDIPKYWLKVRESRPVSNEIESDLGVTHQSPQAFILNKGEQVWNASHTVIMESEINRGLEAADLK
;
A
#
# COMPACT_ATOMS: atom_id res chain seq x y z
N MET A 1 -2.53 11.50 2.59
CA MET A 1 -2.35 10.08 2.99
C MET A 1 -2.23 9.99 4.51
N LYS A 2 -2.50 8.83 5.12
CA LYS A 2 -2.35 8.57 6.57
C LYS A 2 -1.28 7.50 6.84
N GLU A 3 -0.42 7.70 7.85
CA GLU A 3 0.51 6.67 8.34
C GLU A 3 -0.22 5.68 9.26
N LEU A 4 0.08 4.38 9.13
CA LEU A 4 -0.42 3.31 9.98
C LEU A 4 0.68 2.90 10.98
N VAL A 5 0.35 3.01 12.26
CA VAL A 5 1.26 2.70 13.38
C VAL A 5 0.75 1.57 14.26
N THR A 6 -0.54 1.24 14.24
CA THR A 6 -1.09 0.09 14.97
C THR A 6 -1.80 -0.92 14.06
N VAL A 7 -1.99 -2.14 14.59
CA VAL A 7 -2.68 -3.22 13.89
C VAL A 7 -4.17 -2.89 13.75
N GLU A 8 -4.77 -2.24 14.74
CA GLU A 8 -6.16 -1.81 14.72
C GLU A 8 -6.41 -0.83 13.56
N GLU A 9 -5.51 0.13 13.33
CA GLU A 9 -5.61 1.03 12.19
C GLU A 9 -5.53 0.29 10.86
N TRP A 10 -4.71 -0.76 10.77
CA TRP A 10 -4.68 -1.63 9.59
C TRP A 10 -6.00 -2.39 9.41
N LYS A 11 -6.56 -2.96 10.47
CA LYS A 11 -7.85 -3.67 10.40
C LYS A 11 -8.99 -2.75 9.97
N GLU A 12 -9.01 -1.51 10.46
CA GLU A 12 -9.97 -0.48 10.02
C GLU A 12 -9.81 -0.17 8.53
N VAL A 13 -8.58 -0.01 8.05
CA VAL A 13 -8.28 0.21 6.62
C VAL A 13 -8.70 -0.99 5.78
N LEU A 14 -8.39 -2.21 6.22
CA LEU A 14 -8.78 -3.42 5.51
C LEU A 14 -10.31 -3.57 5.45
N GLU A 15 -11.02 -3.30 6.54
CA GLU A 15 -12.49 -3.31 6.55
C GLU A 15 -13.06 -2.26 5.60
N LYS A 16 -12.53 -1.03 5.67
CA LYS A 16 -12.89 0.07 4.77
C LYS A 16 -12.68 -0.28 3.29
N SER A 17 -11.65 -1.08 2.98
CA SER A 17 -11.38 -1.51 1.61
C SER A 17 -12.48 -2.38 0.99
N LYS A 18 -13.43 -2.87 1.80
CA LYS A 18 -14.61 -3.59 1.31
C LYS A 18 -15.61 -2.69 0.61
N ASP A 19 -15.68 -1.42 1.03
CA ASP A 19 -16.64 -0.43 0.52
C ASP A 19 -16.05 0.48 -0.55
N GLU A 20 -14.76 0.83 -0.43
CA GLU A 20 -14.06 1.69 -1.40
C GLU A 20 -12.62 1.21 -1.64
N PRO A 21 -12.03 1.45 -2.82
CA PRO A 21 -10.65 1.08 -3.07
C PRO A 21 -9.68 1.86 -2.19
N ILE A 22 -8.53 1.24 -1.90
CA ILE A 22 -7.48 1.84 -1.05
C ILE A 22 -6.10 1.61 -1.67
N LEU A 23 -5.25 2.64 -1.59
CA LEU A 23 -3.82 2.51 -1.87
C LEU A 23 -3.03 2.38 -0.58
N LEU A 24 -2.14 1.39 -0.50
CA LEU A 24 -1.28 1.16 0.66
C LEU A 24 0.19 1.05 0.24
N LEU A 25 1.11 1.67 0.98
CA LEU A 25 2.56 1.54 0.77
C LEU A 25 3.31 1.09 2.02
N LYS A 26 4.08 0.01 1.90
CA LYS A 26 5.11 -0.43 2.84
C LYS A 26 6.43 0.25 2.52
N HIS A 27 6.86 1.18 3.36
CA HIS A 27 8.07 1.97 3.18
C HIS A 27 9.16 1.60 4.21
N SER A 28 10.40 1.36 3.77
CA SER A 28 11.59 1.33 4.61
C SER A 28 12.29 2.68 4.63
N THR A 29 12.47 3.23 5.83
CA THR A 29 13.14 4.53 6.10
C THR A 29 14.66 4.49 5.88
N THR A 30 15.22 3.30 5.70
CA THR A 30 16.69 3.08 5.58
C THR A 30 17.11 2.67 4.17
N CYS A 31 16.17 2.57 3.22
CA CYS A 31 16.43 2.14 1.86
C CYS A 31 16.16 3.30 0.88
N PRO A 32 17.17 3.83 0.17
CA PRO A 32 16.97 4.93 -0.78
C PRO A 32 15.94 4.64 -1.87
N ILE A 33 15.89 3.39 -2.38
CA ILE A 33 14.87 2.96 -3.36
C ILE A 33 13.46 3.12 -2.77
N SER A 34 13.30 2.81 -1.49
CA SER A 34 12.04 2.96 -0.78
C SER A 34 11.66 4.43 -0.54
N THR A 35 12.64 5.30 -0.28
CA THR A 35 12.42 6.76 -0.22
C THR A 35 11.94 7.31 -1.55
N HIS A 36 12.54 6.89 -2.66
CA HIS A 36 12.08 7.32 -3.99
C HIS A 36 10.68 6.82 -4.32
N ALA A 37 10.35 5.57 -4.01
CA ALA A 37 9.00 5.04 -4.18
C ALA A 37 7.97 5.77 -3.30
N PHE A 38 8.32 6.07 -2.06
CA PHE A 38 7.49 6.85 -1.13
C PHE A 38 7.18 8.24 -1.67
N ASN A 39 8.19 8.99 -2.12
CA ASN A 39 7.99 10.33 -2.67
C ASN A 39 7.06 10.32 -3.90
N ARG A 40 7.19 9.31 -4.78
CA ARG A 40 6.29 9.15 -5.94
C ARG A 40 4.87 8.81 -5.52
N PHE A 41 4.72 7.88 -4.57
CA PHE A 41 3.42 7.48 -4.04
C PHE A 41 2.71 8.65 -3.32
N GLU A 42 3.47 9.47 -2.59
CA GLU A 42 2.98 10.70 -1.96
C GLU A 42 2.51 11.72 -3.00
N ALA A 43 3.31 11.95 -4.05
CA ALA A 43 3.01 12.91 -5.12
C ALA A 43 1.91 12.47 -6.11
N TYR A 44 1.56 11.17 -6.15
CA TYR A 44 0.52 10.66 -7.03
C TYR A 44 -0.87 11.22 -6.66
N GLU A 45 -1.42 12.09 -7.49
CA GLU A 45 -2.74 12.71 -7.27
C GLU A 45 -3.88 11.75 -7.65
N THR A 46 -4.80 11.53 -6.71
CA THR A 46 -5.95 10.62 -6.87
C THR A 46 -6.99 10.88 -5.78
N ASP A 47 -8.26 10.59 -6.07
CA ASP A 47 -9.35 10.60 -5.09
C ASP A 47 -9.35 9.36 -4.18
N ILE A 48 -8.58 8.32 -4.54
CA ILE A 48 -8.50 7.08 -3.78
C ILE A 48 -7.72 7.30 -2.47
N PRO A 49 -8.27 6.92 -1.30
CA PRO A 49 -7.58 7.04 -0.03
C PRO A 49 -6.20 6.36 -0.03
N LYS A 50 -5.17 7.12 0.35
CA LYS A 50 -3.79 6.64 0.46
C LYS A 50 -3.39 6.41 1.92
N TYR A 51 -2.80 5.25 2.20
CA TYR A 51 -2.21 4.87 3.48
C TYR A 51 -0.78 4.35 3.29
N TRP A 52 0.01 4.36 4.35
CA TRP A 52 1.36 3.83 4.32
C TRP A 52 1.83 3.43 5.71
N LEU A 53 2.93 2.67 5.80
CA LEU A 53 3.60 2.37 7.06
C LEU A 53 5.11 2.32 6.89
N LYS A 54 5.81 2.55 8.00
CA LYS A 54 7.24 2.30 8.11
C LYS A 54 7.49 0.86 8.55
N VAL A 55 8.07 0.03 7.69
CA VAL A 55 8.13 -1.43 7.93
C VAL A 55 9.00 -1.84 9.13
N ARG A 56 9.99 -1.03 9.53
CA ARG A 56 10.90 -1.36 10.65
C ARG A 56 10.35 -0.89 11.99
N GLU A 57 9.64 0.23 11.98
CA GLU A 57 9.06 0.92 13.13
C GLU A 57 7.69 0.32 13.47
N SER A 58 6.91 -0.05 12.46
CA SER A 58 5.58 -0.66 12.58
C SER A 58 5.59 -2.14 12.21
N ARG A 59 6.56 -2.92 12.71
CA ARG A 59 6.70 -4.37 12.40
C ARG A 59 5.43 -5.18 12.62
N PRO A 60 4.68 -5.01 13.73
CA PRO A 60 3.42 -5.74 13.92
C PRO A 60 2.42 -5.47 12.79
N VAL A 61 2.29 -4.21 12.36
CA VAL A 61 1.43 -3.81 11.25
C VAL A 61 1.90 -4.42 9.93
N SER A 62 3.21 -4.37 9.65
CA SER A 62 3.80 -4.97 8.43
C SER A 62 3.54 -6.47 8.34
N ASN A 63 3.69 -7.19 9.44
CA ASN A 63 3.47 -8.63 9.51
C ASN A 63 1.98 -8.97 9.37
N GLU A 64 1.10 -8.17 9.98
CA GLU A 64 -0.34 -8.39 9.87
C GLU A 64 -0.82 -8.20 8.43
N ILE A 65 -0.33 -7.17 7.73
CA ILE A 65 -0.60 -6.96 6.29
C ILE A 65 -0.16 -8.17 5.45
N GLU A 66 1.01 -8.74 5.75
CA GLU A 66 1.50 -9.94 5.05
C GLU A 66 0.59 -11.14 5.28
N SER A 67 0.15 -11.34 6.52
CA SER A 67 -0.76 -12.41 6.91
C SER A 67 -2.14 -12.27 6.26
N ASP A 68 -2.76 -11.09 6.38
CA ASP A 68 -4.12 -10.83 5.89
C ASP A 68 -4.20 -10.87 4.35
N LEU A 69 -3.18 -10.34 3.67
CA LEU A 69 -3.16 -10.29 2.20
C LEU A 69 -2.50 -11.53 1.56
N GLY A 70 -1.95 -12.45 2.37
CA GLY A 70 -1.26 -13.64 1.87
C GLY A 70 -0.03 -13.33 1.01
N VAL A 71 0.72 -12.27 1.34
CA VAL A 71 1.89 -11.82 0.57
C VAL A 71 3.19 -11.94 1.34
N THR A 72 4.28 -12.16 0.61
CA THR A 72 5.63 -12.11 1.18
C THR A 72 6.07 -10.66 1.34
N HIS A 73 6.79 -10.39 2.45
CA HIS A 73 7.44 -9.11 2.69
C HIS A 73 8.27 -8.63 1.49
N GLN A 74 7.99 -7.41 1.02
CA GLN A 74 8.88 -6.62 0.17
C GLN A 74 8.92 -5.18 0.69
N SER A 75 10.03 -4.46 0.45
CA SER A 75 10.11 -3.03 0.75
C SER A 75 11.04 -2.29 -0.23
N PRO A 76 10.54 -1.27 -0.96
CA PRO A 76 9.15 -0.77 -0.92
C PRO A 76 8.17 -1.76 -1.56
N GLN A 77 6.92 -1.76 -1.10
CA GLN A 77 5.83 -2.55 -1.67
C GLN A 77 4.51 -1.77 -1.61
N ALA A 78 3.85 -1.60 -2.76
CA ALA A 78 2.58 -0.91 -2.88
C ALA A 78 1.45 -1.89 -3.21
N PHE A 79 0.24 -1.58 -2.77
CA PHE A 79 -0.95 -2.39 -2.95
C PHE A 79 -2.13 -1.53 -3.41
N ILE A 80 -3.01 -2.13 -4.21
CA ILE A 80 -4.40 -1.69 -4.39
C ILE A 80 -5.26 -2.72 -3.68
N LEU A 81 -6.04 -2.26 -2.70
CA LEU A 81 -7.02 -3.05 -1.97
C LEU A 81 -8.42 -2.70 -2.48
N ASN A 82 -9.25 -3.72 -2.66
CA ASN A 82 -10.65 -3.56 -3.04
C ASN A 82 -11.43 -4.80 -2.63
N LYS A 83 -12.66 -4.61 -2.16
CA LYS A 83 -13.54 -5.69 -1.66
C LYS A 83 -12.89 -6.53 -0.53
N GLY A 84 -12.03 -5.92 0.28
CA GLY A 84 -11.33 -6.61 1.37
C GLY A 84 -10.12 -7.45 0.93
N GLU A 85 -9.73 -7.38 -0.34
CA GLU A 85 -8.64 -8.18 -0.90
C GLU A 85 -7.60 -7.31 -1.62
N GLN A 86 -6.39 -7.85 -1.78
CA GLN A 86 -5.39 -7.30 -2.68
C GLN A 86 -5.75 -7.64 -4.13
N VAL A 87 -6.07 -6.63 -4.94
CA VAL A 87 -6.30 -6.81 -6.38
C VAL A 87 -5.06 -6.53 -7.22
N TRP A 88 -4.06 -5.84 -6.65
CA TRP A 88 -2.77 -5.57 -7.29
C TRP A 88 -1.69 -5.28 -6.25
N ASN A 89 -0.45 -5.65 -6.56
CA ASN A 89 0.73 -5.19 -5.81
C ASN A 89 1.95 -5.02 -6.72
N ALA A 90 2.87 -4.14 -6.32
CA ALA A 90 4.18 -3.97 -6.96
C ALA A 90 5.26 -3.63 -5.92
N SER A 91 6.53 -3.83 -6.26
CA SER A 91 7.65 -3.55 -5.37
C SER A 91 8.80 -2.81 -6.06
N HIS A 92 9.69 -2.22 -5.26
CA HIS A 92 10.92 -1.58 -5.72
C HIS A 92 10.70 -0.53 -6.82
N THR A 93 11.37 -0.70 -7.96
CA THR A 93 11.39 0.24 -9.09
C THR A 93 10.12 0.21 -9.91
N VAL A 94 9.29 -0.83 -9.77
CA VAL A 94 8.00 -1.00 -10.47
C VAL A 94 6.94 -0.05 -9.90
N ILE A 95 7.10 0.44 -8.67
CA ILE A 95 6.18 1.41 -8.07
C ILE A 95 6.32 2.76 -8.81
N MET A 96 5.49 2.93 -9.83
CA MET A 96 5.35 4.12 -10.66
C MET A 96 3.87 4.44 -10.84
N GLU A 97 3.55 5.71 -11.05
CA GLU A 97 2.16 6.16 -11.27
C GLU A 97 1.50 5.44 -12.45
N SER A 98 2.25 5.16 -13.52
CA SER A 98 1.77 4.38 -14.66
C SER A 98 1.35 2.97 -14.28
N GLU A 99 2.09 2.32 -13.37
CA GLU A 99 1.78 0.96 -12.93
C GLU A 99 0.61 0.94 -11.94
N ILE A 100 0.51 1.94 -11.06
CA ILE A 100 -0.67 2.12 -10.20
C ILE A 100 -1.92 2.33 -11.06
N ASN A 101 -1.85 3.21 -12.07
CA ASN A 101 -2.94 3.45 -13.01
C ASN A 101 -3.34 2.18 -13.76
N ARG A 102 -2.38 1.40 -14.26
CA ARG A 102 -2.64 0.10 -14.90
C ARG A 102 -3.32 -0.89 -13.95
N GLY A 103 -2.88 -0.92 -12.70
CA GLY A 103 -3.51 -1.76 -11.67
C GLY A 103 -4.95 -1.36 -11.39
N LEU A 104 -5.24 -0.05 -11.32
CA LEU A 104 -6.60 0.47 -11.15
C LEU A 104 -7.50 0.16 -12.35
N GLU A 105 -6.99 0.35 -13.58
CA GLU A 105 -7.72 0.04 -14.83
C GLU A 105 -8.00 -1.46 -14.95
N ALA A 106 -7.02 -2.33 -14.66
CA ALA A 106 -7.19 -3.78 -14.70
C ALA A 106 -8.17 -4.32 -13.64
N ALA A 107 -8.42 -3.53 -12.58
CA ALA A 107 -9.36 -3.86 -11.52
C ALA A 107 -10.74 -3.18 -11.68
N ASP A 108 -10.98 -2.47 -12.80
CA ASP A 108 -12.20 -1.69 -13.06
C ASP A 108 -12.50 -0.64 -11.97
N LEU A 109 -11.45 0.02 -11.45
CA LEU A 109 -11.51 1.01 -10.36
C LEU A 109 -11.28 2.46 -10.83
N LYS A 110 -11.38 2.70 -12.13
CA LYS A 110 -11.04 3.97 -12.76
C LYS A 110 -12.08 4.39 -13.80
#